data_AF-A0A7S2G4U7-F1
#
_entry.id   AF-A0A7S2G4U7-F1
#
_cell.length_a   1.000
_cell.length_b   1.000
_cell.length_c   1.000
_cell.angle_alpha   90.00
_cell.angle_beta   90.00
_cell.angle_gamma   90.00
#
_symmetry.space_group_name_H-M   'P 1'
#
loop_
_entity.id
_entity.type
_entity.pdbx_description
1 polymer ?
#
loop_
_entity_poly.entity_id
_entity_poly.type
_entity_poly.pdbx_seq_one_letter_code
_entity_poly.pdbx_strand_id
1 'polypeptide(L)'
;DEMMMMVYALRWTEFLRPSDASISYDDIPWIPVLAETRLGMDDGVEKFDILGISDHATHEEKKQAVRAASLRWHPDKFTQAFGRRLLEKDRGRVMESVKLMSQRINQLKDRLRAR
;
A
#
# COMPACT_ATOMS: atom_id res chain seq x y z
N ASP A 1 -10.17 11.70 -4.48
CA ASP A 1 -10.75 12.36 -3.30
C ASP A 1 -9.61 12.68 -2.33
N GLU A 2 -9.29 13.96 -2.14
CA GLU A 2 -8.14 14.45 -1.39
C GLU A 2 -8.22 14.14 0.11
N MET A 3 -9.44 14.09 0.65
CA MET A 3 -9.69 13.78 2.06
C MET A 3 -9.30 12.34 2.40
N MET A 4 -9.60 11.40 1.51
CA MET A 4 -9.21 9.99 1.66
C MET A 4 -7.68 9.84 1.77
N MET A 5 -6.93 10.67 1.05
CA MET A 5 -5.47 10.60 1.04
C MET A 5 -4.82 11.23 2.26
N MET A 6 -5.41 12.31 2.77
CA MET A 6 -4.98 12.87 4.04
C MET A 6 -5.24 11.88 5.19
N VAL A 7 -6.41 11.22 5.22
CA VAL A 7 -6.71 10.17 6.21
C VAL A 7 -5.74 9.00 6.09
N TYR A 8 -5.44 8.54 4.88
CA TYR A 8 -4.46 7.46 4.65
C TYR A 8 -3.06 7.84 5.15
N ALA A 9 -2.58 9.05 4.85
CA ALA A 9 -1.28 9.53 5.30
C ALA A 9 -1.22 9.61 6.84
N LEU A 10 -2.27 10.12 7.48
CA LEU A 10 -2.38 10.19 8.94
C LEU A 10 -2.38 8.81 9.59
N ARG A 11 -3.17 7.85 9.07
CA ARG A 11 -3.17 6.47 9.57
C ARG A 11 -1.79 5.81 9.46
N TRP A 12 -1.06 6.08 8.37
CA TRP A 12 0.31 5.58 8.21
C TRP A 12 1.29 6.21 9.19
N THR A 13 1.21 7.52 9.41
CA THR A 13 2.04 8.21 10.40
C THR A 13 1.83 7.63 11.80
N GLU A 14 0.57 7.37 12.17
CA GLU A 14 0.25 6.75 13.46
C GLU A 14 0.77 5.32 13.54
N PHE A 15 0.54 4.51 12.50
CA PHE A 15 0.98 3.11 12.45
C PHE A 15 2.51 2.95 12.54
N LEU A 16 3.26 3.91 12.01
CA LEU A 16 4.74 3.93 12.06
C LEU A 16 5.31 4.37 13.40
N ARG A 17 4.49 4.89 14.33
CA ARG A 17 4.99 5.27 15.65
C ARG A 17 5.55 4.03 16.36
N PRO A 18 6.72 4.17 17.04
CA PRO A 18 7.26 3.10 17.87
C PRO A 18 6.21 2.64 18.87
N SER A 19 5.95 1.34 18.88
CA SER A 19 4.99 0.70 19.76
C SER A 19 5.33 -0.79 19.85
N ASP A 20 5.19 -1.36 21.03
CA ASP A 20 5.32 -2.81 21.26
C ASP A 20 3.96 -3.53 21.17
N ALA A 21 2.89 -2.79 20.89
CA ALA A 21 1.56 -3.38 20.74
C ALA A 21 1.53 -4.35 19.55
N SER A 22 0.84 -5.48 19.76
CA SER A 22 0.55 -6.43 18.69
C SER A 22 -0.29 -5.77 17.60
N ILE A 23 -0.05 -6.17 16.35
CA ILE A 23 -0.70 -5.66 15.15
C ILE A 23 -1.66 -6.73 14.65
N SER A 24 -2.96 -6.40 14.63
CA SER A 24 -3.99 -7.18 13.95
C SER A 24 -4.08 -6.78 12.48
N TYR A 25 -4.90 -7.52 11.72
CA TYR A 25 -5.20 -7.16 10.35
C TYR A 25 -5.78 -5.74 10.22
N ASP A 26 -6.68 -5.33 11.12
CA ASP A 26 -7.45 -4.08 11.00
C ASP A 26 -6.63 -2.83 11.38
N ASP A 27 -5.55 -3.02 12.15
CA ASP A 27 -4.62 -1.96 12.53
C ASP A 27 -3.78 -1.47 11.35
N ILE A 28 -3.55 -2.34 10.36
CA ILE A 28 -2.74 -2.01 9.19
C ILE A 28 -3.51 -0.98 8.34
N PRO A 29 -2.90 0.17 8.02
CA PRO A 29 -3.49 1.16 7.13
C PRO A 29 -3.44 0.69 5.68
N TRP A 30 -4.27 -0.30 5.37
CA TRP A 30 -4.49 -0.81 4.02
C TRP A 30 -4.89 0.32 3.08
N ILE A 31 -4.49 0.21 1.82
CA ILE A 31 -4.95 1.10 0.76
C ILE A 31 -6.41 0.71 0.46
N PRO A 32 -7.40 1.57 0.72
CA PRO A 32 -8.83 1.22 0.64
C PRO A 32 -9.24 0.66 -0.73
N VAL A 33 -8.74 1.28 -1.81
CA VAL A 33 -9.04 0.87 -3.20
C VAL A 33 -8.51 -0.53 -3.51
N LEU A 34 -7.45 -1.00 -2.85
CA LEU A 34 -6.92 -2.36 -3.01
C LEU A 34 -7.55 -3.37 -2.05
N ALA A 35 -8.13 -2.91 -0.93
CA ALA A 35 -8.80 -3.75 0.06
C ALA A 35 -10.24 -4.11 -0.35
N GLU A 36 -10.93 -3.20 -1.04
CA GLU A 36 -12.32 -3.39 -1.50
C GLU A 36 -12.42 -4.10 -2.85
N THR A 37 -11.36 -4.09 -3.67
CA THR A 37 -11.37 -4.75 -4.99
C THR A 37 -11.23 -6.27 -4.86
N ARG A 38 -12.33 -6.94 -4.47
CA ARG A 38 -12.58 -8.31 -4.93
C ARG A 38 -12.99 -8.25 -6.40
N LEU A 39 -12.16 -8.85 -7.26
CA LEU A 39 -12.48 -9.33 -8.61
C LEU A 39 -12.84 -8.27 -9.66
N GLY A 40 -11.98 -8.14 -10.68
CA GLY A 40 -12.45 -8.14 -12.06
C GLY A 40 -13.09 -6.88 -12.65
N MET A 41 -12.62 -5.68 -12.34
CA MET A 41 -12.86 -4.54 -13.24
C MET A 41 -11.59 -4.22 -14.04
N ASP A 42 -11.64 -4.71 -15.27
CA ASP A 42 -10.84 -4.33 -16.42
C ASP A 42 -11.51 -3.10 -17.05
N ASP A 43 -11.12 -1.90 -16.61
CA ASP A 43 -11.53 -0.65 -17.25
C ASP A 43 -10.34 0.20 -17.68
N GLY A 44 -9.13 -0.35 -17.69
CA GLY A 44 -7.95 0.26 -18.33
C GLY A 44 -7.49 1.60 -17.74
N VAL A 45 -8.18 2.13 -16.73
CA VAL A 45 -7.81 3.36 -16.01
C VAL A 45 -7.25 2.97 -14.65
N GLU A 46 -6.01 2.50 -14.66
CA GLU A 46 -5.27 2.28 -13.42
C GLU A 46 -4.88 3.64 -12.81
N LYS A 47 -5.69 4.08 -11.86
CA LYS A 47 -5.49 5.35 -11.18
C LYS A 47 -4.28 5.28 -10.27
N PHE A 48 -3.34 6.21 -10.45
CA PHE A 48 -2.25 6.38 -9.48
C PHE A 48 -2.78 6.84 -8.12
N ASP A 49 -4.06 7.23 -8.07
CA ASP A 49 -4.86 7.45 -6.87
C ASP A 49 -4.79 6.28 -5.88
N ILE A 50 -4.53 5.04 -6.34
CA ILE A 50 -4.35 3.89 -5.43
C ILE A 50 -3.12 4.03 -4.53
N LEU A 51 -2.14 4.87 -4.88
CA LEU A 51 -1.00 5.19 -4.02
C LEU A 51 -1.14 6.54 -3.32
N GLY A 52 -2.31 7.17 -3.46
CA GLY A 52 -2.58 8.52 -2.99
C GLY A 52 -1.88 9.62 -3.75
N ILE A 53 -1.64 9.40 -5.03
CA ILE A 53 -1.04 10.37 -5.94
C ILE A 53 -2.14 10.83 -6.88
N SER A 54 -2.30 12.14 -7.06
CA SER A 54 -3.22 12.66 -8.07
C SER A 54 -2.83 12.13 -9.47
N ASP A 55 -3.83 11.77 -10.28
CA ASP A 55 -3.61 11.51 -11.70
C ASP A 55 -2.97 12.69 -12.44
N HIS A 56 -3.09 13.92 -11.91
CA HIS A 56 -2.42 15.13 -12.42
C HIS A 56 -0.99 15.34 -11.91
N ALA A 57 -0.49 14.49 -11.01
CA ALA A 57 0.88 14.60 -10.53
C ALA A 57 1.89 14.42 -11.68
N THR A 58 3.01 15.11 -11.56
CA THR A 58 4.13 15.02 -12.50
C THR A 58 4.68 13.60 -12.54
N HIS A 59 5.40 13.28 -13.62
CA HIS A 59 6.02 11.96 -13.76
C HIS A 59 7.00 11.64 -12.62
N GLU A 60 7.78 12.62 -12.17
CA GLU A 60 8.73 12.43 -11.06
C GLU A 60 8.01 12.24 -9.71
N GLU A 61 6.92 12.95 -9.43
CA GLU A 61 6.11 12.72 -8.23
C GLU A 61 5.51 11.30 -8.23
N LYS A 62 5.00 10.86 -9.38
CA LYS A 62 4.49 9.48 -9.54
C LYS A 62 5.58 8.45 -9.27
N LYS A 63 6.79 8.67 -9.79
CA LYS A 63 7.95 7.78 -9.60
C LYS A 63 8.40 7.72 -8.14
N GLN A 64 8.46 8.87 -7.47
CA GLN A 64 8.83 8.93 -6.05
C GLN A 64 7.82 8.19 -5.17
N ALA A 65 6.53 8.40 -5.41
CA ALA A 65 5.50 7.76 -4.61
C ALA A 65 5.35 6.25 -4.91
N VAL A 66 5.50 5.80 -6.16
CA VAL A 66 5.62 4.36 -6.49
C VAL A 66 6.82 3.73 -5.79
N ARG A 67 7.97 4.42 -5.74
CA ARG A 67 9.15 3.93 -5.03
C ARG A 67 8.92 3.82 -3.52
N ALA A 68 8.30 4.83 -2.91
CA ALA A 68 7.96 4.81 -1.49
C ALA A 68 6.99 3.68 -1.15
N ALA A 69 5.93 3.50 -1.97
CA ALA A 69 4.99 2.40 -1.82
C ALA A 69 5.65 1.04 -2.00
N SER A 70 6.55 0.90 -2.99
CA SER A 70 7.30 -0.35 -3.24
C SER A 70 8.10 -0.79 -2.01
N LEU A 71 8.80 0.15 -1.36
CA LEU A 71 9.59 -0.15 -0.16
C LEU A 71 8.71 -0.53 1.03
N ARG A 72 7.59 0.20 1.20
CA ARG A 72 6.65 0.01 2.30
C ARG A 72 5.94 -1.34 2.24
N TRP A 73 5.49 -1.73 1.04
CA TRP A 73 4.70 -2.94 0.82
C TRP A 73 5.51 -4.13 0.32
N HIS A 74 6.84 -4.02 0.22
CA HIS A 74 7.67 -5.18 -0.12
C HIS A 74 7.55 -6.24 1.00
N PRO A 75 7.22 -7.52 0.68
CA PRO A 75 6.95 -8.53 1.70
C PRO A 75 8.06 -8.66 2.75
N ASP A 76 9.31 -8.69 2.30
CA ASP A 76 10.48 -8.77 3.19
C ASP A 76 10.64 -7.52 4.07
N LYS A 77 10.44 -6.31 3.52
CA LYS A 77 10.57 -5.06 4.28
C LYS A 77 9.44 -4.90 5.29
N PHE A 78 8.23 -5.26 4.90
CA PHE A 78 7.07 -5.28 5.79
C PHE A 78 7.30 -6.28 6.94
N THR A 79 7.76 -7.49 6.62
CA THR A 79 8.05 -8.53 7.63
C THR A 79 9.18 -8.10 8.58
N GLN A 80 10.23 -7.48 8.07
CA GLN A 80 11.33 -6.94 8.88
C GLN A 80 10.83 -5.87 9.86
N ALA A 81 9.94 -4.98 9.42
CA ALA A 81 9.43 -3.88 10.23
C ALA A 81 8.35 -4.31 11.25
N PHE A 82 7.40 -5.13 10.82
CA PHE A 82 6.17 -5.41 11.60
C PHE A 82 5.98 -6.88 11.94
N GLY A 83 6.70 -7.80 11.28
CA GLY A 83 6.42 -9.24 11.33
C GLY A 83 6.44 -9.83 12.74
N ARG A 84 7.30 -9.35 13.64
CA ARG A 84 7.35 -9.80 15.04
C ARG A 84 6.12 -9.41 15.85
N ARG A 85 5.46 -8.30 15.49
CA ARG A 85 4.29 -7.75 16.18
C ARG A 85 2.98 -8.28 15.64
N LEU A 86 2.97 -8.90 14.44
CA LEU A 86 1.75 -9.45 13.85
C LEU A 86 1.16 -10.55 14.73
N LEU A 87 -0.14 -10.42 15.03
CA LEU A 87 -0.92 -11.47 15.68
C LEU A 87 -0.88 -12.75 14.85
N GLU A 88 -0.59 -13.89 15.49
CA GLU A 88 -0.41 -15.18 14.82
C GLU A 88 -1.61 -15.54 13.92
N LYS A 89 -2.82 -15.33 14.42
CA LYS A 89 -4.08 -15.56 13.68
C LYS A 89 -4.20 -14.77 12.37
N ASP A 90 -3.56 -13.60 12.29
CA ASP A 90 -3.69 -12.68 11.16
C ASP A 90 -2.49 -12.75 10.22
N ARG A 91 -1.36 -13.32 10.65
CA ARG A 91 -0.09 -13.36 9.88
C ARG A 91 -0.27 -13.84 8.45
N GLY A 92 -0.98 -14.95 8.25
CA GLY A 92 -1.22 -15.50 6.91
C GLY A 92 -1.95 -14.52 6.00
N ARG A 93 -3.11 -14.01 6.47
CA ARG A 93 -3.95 -13.05 5.72
C ARG A 93 -3.24 -11.72 5.47
N VAL A 94 -2.49 -11.22 6.45
CA VAL A 94 -1.66 -10.01 6.30
C VAL A 94 -0.64 -10.21 5.20
N MET A 95 0.13 -11.29 5.22
CA MET A 95 1.19 -11.53 4.24
C MET A 95 0.65 -11.77 2.82
N GLU A 96 -0.50 -12.42 2.69
CA GLU A 96 -1.21 -12.56 1.42
C GLU A 96 -1.61 -11.18 0.86
N SER A 97 -2.17 -10.31 1.70
CA SER A 97 -2.58 -8.96 1.33
C SER A 97 -1.37 -8.09 0.95
N VAL A 98 -0.28 -8.13 1.73
CA VAL A 98 0.98 -7.44 1.43
C VAL A 98 1.55 -7.88 0.08
N LYS A 99 1.52 -9.20 -0.21
CA LYS A 99 1.98 -9.74 -1.50
C LYS A 99 1.16 -9.18 -2.66
N LEU A 100 -0.18 -9.17 -2.53
CA LEU A 100 -1.07 -8.62 -3.55
C LEU A 100 -0.76 -7.14 -3.81
N MET A 101 -0.60 -6.35 -2.75
CA MET A 101 -0.27 -4.93 -2.85
C MET A 101 1.08 -4.71 -3.55
N SER A 102 2.11 -5.47 -3.18
CA SER A 102 3.41 -5.41 -3.82
C SER A 102 3.34 -5.71 -5.33
N GLN A 103 2.52 -6.69 -5.73
CA GLN A 103 2.34 -7.03 -7.15
C GLN A 103 1.67 -5.88 -7.92
N ARG A 104 0.63 -5.27 -7.36
CA ARG A 104 -0.05 -4.11 -7.96
C ARG A 104 0.88 -2.91 -8.10
N ILE A 105 1.68 -2.63 -7.08
CA ILE A 105 2.67 -1.55 -7.12
C ILE A 105 3.75 -1.81 -8.17
N ASN A 106 4.20 -3.06 -8.33
CA ASN A 106 5.15 -3.42 -9.39
C ASN A 106 4.57 -3.21 -10.78
N GLN A 107 3.29 -3.55 -11.01
CA GLN A 107 2.61 -3.28 -12.28
C GLN A 107 2.59 -1.78 -12.61
N LEU A 108 2.26 -0.93 -11.62
CA LEU A 108 2.33 0.52 -11.78
C LEU A 108 3.74 1.01 -12.11
N LYS A 109 4.74 0.46 -11.41
CA LYS A 109 6.16 0.80 -11.63
C LYS A 109 6.63 0.46 -13.04
N ASP A 110 6.23 -0.70 -13.57
CA ASP A 110 6.62 -1.14 -14.90
C ASP A 110 5.95 -0.30 -15.99
N ARG A 111 4.68 0.08 -15.80
CA ARG A 111 3.98 1.00 -16.70
C ARG A 111 4.57 2.40 -16.71
N LEU A 112 4.99 2.90 -15.54
CA LEU A 112 5.66 4.20 -15.45
C LEU A 112 7.02 4.20 -16.16
N ARG A 113 7.72 3.07 -16.21
CA ARG A 113 8.99 2.91 -16.95
C ARG A 113 8.81 2.78 -18.46
N ALA A 114 7.66 2.30 -18.91
CA ALA A 114 7.35 2.09 -20.32
C ALA A 114 6.87 3.37 -21.04
N ARG A 115 6.71 4.48 -20.32
CA ARG A 115 6.37 5.81 -20.85
C ARG A 115 7.59 6.72 -20.81
#